data_AF-A0A954NBN1-F1
#
_entry.id   AF-A0A954NBN1-F1
#
_cell.length_a   1.000
_cell.length_b   1.000
_cell.length_c   1.000
_cell.angle_alpha   90.00
_cell.angle_beta   90.00
_cell.angle_gamma   90.00
#
_symmetry.space_group_name_H-M   'P 1'
#
loop_
_entity.id
_entity.type
_entity.pdbx_description
1 polymer ?
#
loop_
_entity_poly.entity_id
_entity_poly.type
_entity_poly.pdbx_seq_one_letter_code
_entity_poly.pdbx_strand_id
1 'polypeptide(L)'
;MTSDRGKLADRLQRQDAAAALRKLTAGEKLTKSEQQTLRRYEKQQEEDRRWQYYASIPQKHWRQMSGRQAKVINEQAKRYGIPFGGATINLADVVRALHDFLAENALRLSQDEALLAGDGSSSPALERYREERALLARLDRLEREEQLVARDQVREGLARIAGLLRTAGETLERCHGAEAADVLREALEEAEREITRQFGEATDDDDNGS
;
A
#
# COMPACT_ATOMS: atom_id res chain seq x y z
N MET A 1 7.50 -47.39 -3.94
CA MET A 1 8.11 -48.47 -3.11
C MET A 1 9.11 -47.97 -2.04
N THR A 2 9.35 -46.65 -1.92
CA THR A 2 10.28 -46.04 -0.95
C THR A 2 9.67 -45.76 0.44
N SER A 3 8.34 -45.76 0.58
CA SER A 3 7.64 -45.40 1.83
C SER A 3 7.76 -46.46 2.95
N ASP A 4 7.91 -47.73 2.60
CA ASP A 4 7.84 -48.83 3.58
C ASP A 4 9.15 -49.04 4.36
N ARG A 5 10.29 -48.81 3.69
CA ARG A 5 11.62 -48.82 4.34
C ARG A 5 11.79 -47.67 5.34
N GLY A 6 11.25 -46.49 5.04
CA GLY A 6 11.27 -45.35 5.96
C GLY A 6 10.46 -45.60 7.23
N LYS A 7 9.28 -46.22 7.10
CA LYS A 7 8.42 -46.60 8.24
C LYS A 7 9.07 -47.65 9.14
N LEU A 8 9.79 -48.61 8.57
CA LEU A 8 10.51 -49.63 9.33
C LEU A 8 11.67 -49.01 10.14
N ALA A 9 12.44 -48.12 9.52
CA ALA A 9 13.55 -47.42 10.17
C ALA A 9 13.08 -46.54 11.34
N ASP A 10 11.97 -45.81 11.18
CA ASP A 10 11.38 -44.99 12.25
C ASP A 10 10.89 -45.85 13.43
N ARG A 11 10.29 -47.01 13.16
CA ARG A 11 9.90 -47.96 14.23
C ARG A 11 11.09 -48.49 15.02
N LEU A 12 12.19 -48.86 14.34
CA LEU A 12 13.41 -49.32 14.98
C LEU A 12 14.04 -48.21 15.84
N GLN A 13 14.11 -46.99 15.29
CA GLN A 13 14.64 -45.82 16.01
C GLN A 13 13.80 -45.49 17.26
N ARG A 14 12.47 -45.61 17.20
CA ARG A 14 11.57 -45.45 18.36
C ARG A 14 11.80 -46.53 19.43
N GLN A 15 12.04 -47.78 19.01
CA GLN A 15 12.32 -48.87 19.93
C GLN A 15 13.66 -48.67 20.66
N ASP A 16 14.70 -48.27 19.92
CA ASP A 16 16.03 -47.99 20.48
C ASP A 16 16.00 -46.78 21.44
N ALA A 17 15.28 -45.72 21.07
CA ALA A 17 15.09 -44.55 21.94
C ALA A 17 14.28 -44.90 23.20
N ALA A 18 13.26 -45.76 23.10
CA ALA A 18 12.49 -46.23 24.25
C ALA A 18 13.34 -47.11 25.18
N ALA A 19 14.22 -47.95 24.63
CA ALA A 19 15.16 -48.74 25.42
C ALA A 19 16.16 -47.83 26.17
N ALA A 20 16.70 -46.81 25.50
CA ALA A 20 17.57 -45.80 26.12
C ALA A 20 16.85 -45.02 27.24
N LEU A 21 15.59 -44.60 27.02
CA LEU A 21 14.79 -43.92 28.05
C LEU A 21 14.53 -44.80 29.27
N ARG A 22 14.26 -46.10 29.08
CA ARG A 22 14.08 -47.04 30.20
C ARG A 22 15.35 -47.16 31.06
N LYS A 23 16.52 -47.28 30.42
CA LYS A 23 17.82 -47.29 31.13
C LYS A 23 18.05 -46.01 31.90
N LEU A 24 17.72 -44.85 31.31
CA LEU A 24 17.82 -43.56 31.99
C LEU A 24 16.90 -43.49 33.22
N THR A 25 15.64 -43.93 33.10
CA THR A 25 14.70 -43.96 34.24
C THR A 25 15.11 -44.96 35.33
N ALA A 26 15.83 -46.02 34.98
CA ALA A 26 16.39 -46.98 35.92
C ALA A 26 17.69 -46.48 36.60
N GLY A 27 18.20 -45.30 36.24
CA GLY A 27 19.43 -44.72 36.77
C GLY A 27 20.71 -45.31 36.18
N GLU A 28 20.62 -46.08 35.10
CA GLU A 28 21.78 -46.66 34.42
C GLU A 28 22.52 -45.62 33.55
N LYS A 29 23.85 -45.77 33.42
CA LYS A 29 24.65 -44.91 32.54
C LYS A 29 24.42 -45.29 31.07
N LEU A 30 23.89 -44.36 30.28
CA LEU A 30 23.74 -44.50 28.84
C LEU A 30 25.09 -44.56 28.13
N THR A 31 25.21 -45.45 27.15
CA THR A 31 26.36 -45.48 26.22
C THR A 31 26.34 -44.27 25.28
N LYS A 32 27.50 -43.91 24.70
CA LYS A 32 27.59 -42.80 23.73
C LYS A 32 26.65 -42.96 22.54
N SER A 33 26.46 -44.21 22.07
CA SER A 33 25.54 -44.52 20.96
C SER A 33 24.09 -44.28 21.36
N GLU A 34 23.67 -44.74 22.54
CA GLU A 34 22.31 -44.55 23.04
C GLU A 34 21.99 -43.07 23.30
N GLN A 35 22.95 -42.30 23.84
CA GLN A 35 22.81 -40.84 24.00
C GLN A 35 22.60 -40.15 22.66
N GLN A 36 23.33 -40.55 21.62
CA GLN A 36 23.19 -39.96 20.29
C GLN A 36 21.83 -40.33 19.66
N THR A 37 21.38 -41.58 19.78
CA THR A 37 20.06 -42.02 19.30
C THR A 37 18.94 -41.25 20.00
N LEU A 38 19.03 -41.08 21.32
CA LEU A 38 18.06 -40.35 22.13
C LEU A 38 18.00 -38.87 21.71
N ARG A 39 19.15 -38.19 21.54
CA ARG A 39 19.19 -36.81 21.04
C ARG A 39 18.57 -36.64 19.64
N ARG A 40 18.85 -37.58 18.73
CA ARG A 40 18.25 -37.56 17.38
C ARG A 40 16.73 -37.73 17.45
N TYR A 41 16.26 -38.64 18.28
CA TYR A 41 14.84 -38.88 18.48
C TYR A 41 14.13 -37.67 19.13
N GLU A 42 14.74 -37.04 20.14
CA GLU A 42 14.23 -35.82 20.75
C GLU A 42 14.13 -34.68 19.73
N LYS A 43 15.18 -34.47 18.94
CA LYS A 43 15.19 -33.45 17.88
C LYS A 43 14.07 -33.69 16.85
N GLN A 44 13.88 -34.94 16.42
CA GLN A 44 12.79 -35.29 15.50
C GLN A 44 11.42 -35.03 16.13
N GLN A 45 11.23 -35.41 17.40
CA GLN A 45 9.97 -35.19 18.11
C GLN A 45 9.67 -33.70 18.34
N GLU A 46 10.68 -32.88 18.56
CA GLU A 46 10.52 -31.43 18.62
C GLU A 46 10.11 -30.87 17.25
N GLU A 47 10.73 -31.34 16.17
CA GLU A 47 10.39 -30.93 14.81
C GLU A 47 8.95 -31.32 14.46
N ASP A 48 8.55 -32.57 14.75
CA ASP A 48 7.19 -33.04 14.53
C ASP A 48 6.17 -32.23 15.34
N ARG A 49 6.49 -31.89 16.60
CA ARG A 49 5.66 -31.01 17.42
C ARG A 49 5.55 -29.60 16.82
N ARG A 50 6.64 -29.03 16.30
CA ARG A 50 6.62 -27.72 15.62
C ARG A 50 5.69 -27.76 14.41
N TRP A 51 5.77 -28.82 13.60
CA TRP A 51 4.87 -28.99 12.46
C TRP A 51 3.41 -29.10 12.88
N GLN A 52 3.11 -29.82 13.96
CA GLN A 52 1.76 -29.84 14.53
C GLN A 52 1.29 -28.44 14.94
N TYR A 53 2.13 -27.66 15.62
CA TYR A 53 1.82 -26.28 15.98
C TYR A 53 1.58 -25.38 14.76
N TYR A 54 2.38 -25.52 13.70
CA TYR A 54 2.20 -24.77 12.47
C TYR A 54 0.93 -25.14 11.71
N ALA A 55 0.48 -26.39 11.82
CA ALA A 55 -0.77 -26.85 11.21
C ALA A 55 -2.02 -26.38 11.98
N SER A 56 -1.89 -25.99 13.25
CA SER A 56 -3.02 -25.69 14.13
C SER A 56 -2.96 -24.31 14.78
N ILE A 57 -2.53 -23.28 14.05
CA ILE A 57 -2.38 -21.93 14.61
C ILE A 57 -3.77 -21.34 14.89
N PRO A 58 -4.10 -20.93 16.13
CA PRO A 58 -5.37 -20.28 16.41
C PRO A 58 -5.47 -18.92 15.70
N GLN A 59 -6.67 -18.59 15.20
CA GLN A 59 -6.90 -17.32 14.50
C GLN A 59 -6.54 -16.08 15.34
N LYS A 60 -6.68 -16.16 16.67
CA LYS A 60 -6.24 -15.12 17.60
C LYS A 60 -4.74 -14.81 17.46
N HIS A 61 -3.89 -15.84 17.41
CA HIS A 61 -2.44 -15.66 17.26
C HIS A 61 -2.10 -15.16 15.86
N TRP A 62 -2.78 -15.67 14.84
CA TRP A 62 -2.61 -15.18 13.47
C TRP A 62 -2.94 -13.69 13.31
N ARG A 63 -4.01 -13.22 13.95
CA ARG A 63 -4.37 -11.79 13.99
C ARG A 63 -3.28 -10.94 14.62
N GLN A 64 -2.71 -11.42 15.73
CA GLN A 64 -1.62 -10.73 16.41
C GLN A 64 -0.35 -10.68 15.56
N MET A 65 0.00 -11.79 14.87
CA MET A 65 1.17 -11.86 13.98
C MET A 65 0.99 -11.00 12.72
N SER A 66 -0.21 -11.00 12.13
CA SER A 66 -0.49 -10.24 10.90
C SER A 66 -0.68 -8.75 11.13
N GLY A 67 -0.98 -8.32 12.36
CA GLY A 67 -1.30 -6.92 12.67
C GLY A 67 -2.61 -6.43 12.04
N ARG A 68 -3.46 -7.32 11.52
CA ARG A 68 -4.70 -6.98 10.82
C ARG A 68 -5.94 -7.31 11.67
N GLN A 69 -7.02 -6.59 11.42
CA GLN A 69 -8.32 -6.86 12.05
C GLN A 69 -8.95 -8.15 11.49
N ALA A 70 -9.73 -8.86 12.31
CA ALA A 70 -10.38 -10.11 11.93
C ALA A 70 -11.25 -9.98 10.66
N LYS A 71 -12.00 -8.88 10.56
CA LYS A 71 -12.86 -8.61 9.40
C LYS A 71 -12.04 -8.56 8.10
N VAL A 72 -10.93 -7.82 8.10
CA VAL A 72 -10.03 -7.69 6.94
C VAL A 72 -9.44 -9.03 6.56
N ILE A 73 -9.00 -9.83 7.54
CA ILE A 73 -8.45 -11.16 7.30
C ILE A 73 -9.51 -12.08 6.66
N ASN A 74 -10.72 -12.11 7.19
CA ASN A 74 -11.78 -12.95 6.62
C ASN A 74 -12.18 -12.51 5.21
N GLU A 75 -12.21 -11.21 4.96
CA GLU A 75 -12.48 -10.64 3.64
C GLU A 75 -11.37 -11.00 2.63
N GLN A 76 -10.11 -10.87 3.02
CA GLN A 76 -8.96 -11.26 2.18
C GLN A 76 -8.92 -12.76 1.91
N ALA A 77 -9.20 -13.59 2.92
CA ALA A 77 -9.30 -15.04 2.74
C ALA A 77 -10.35 -15.39 1.69
N LYS A 78 -11.52 -14.74 1.74
CA LYS A 78 -12.59 -14.93 0.76
C LYS A 78 -12.22 -14.38 -0.63
N ARG A 79 -11.58 -13.21 -0.69
CA ARG A 79 -11.24 -12.53 -1.94
C ARG A 79 -10.14 -13.24 -2.73
N TYR A 80 -9.12 -13.73 -2.04
CA TYR A 80 -7.94 -14.34 -2.65
C TYR A 80 -7.92 -15.86 -2.56
N GLY A 81 -8.92 -16.48 -1.92
CA GLY A 81 -8.99 -17.94 -1.76
C GLY A 81 -7.94 -18.52 -0.82
N ILE A 82 -7.29 -17.70 0.01
CA ILE A 82 -6.20 -18.15 0.89
C ILE A 82 -6.79 -18.69 2.21
N PRO A 83 -6.39 -19.89 2.68
CA PRO A 83 -7.05 -20.59 3.79
C PRO A 83 -6.63 -20.09 5.19
N PHE A 84 -6.74 -18.78 5.44
CA PHE A 84 -6.46 -18.17 6.77
C PHE A 84 -7.69 -17.53 7.45
N GLY A 85 -8.89 -17.70 6.89
CA GLY A 85 -10.14 -17.15 7.45
C GLY A 85 -10.78 -18.02 8.54
N GLY A 86 -10.30 -19.25 8.74
CA GLY A 86 -10.85 -20.21 9.71
C GLY A 86 -10.45 -19.92 11.16
N ALA A 87 -11.10 -20.61 12.11
CA ALA A 87 -10.77 -20.53 13.54
C ALA A 87 -9.37 -21.08 13.86
N THR A 88 -8.92 -22.05 13.05
CA THR A 88 -7.60 -22.67 13.10
C THR A 88 -7.00 -22.61 11.70
N ILE A 89 -5.72 -22.24 11.62
CA ILE A 89 -5.03 -21.95 10.37
C ILE A 89 -3.85 -22.91 10.25
N ASN A 90 -3.77 -23.58 9.10
CA ASN A 90 -2.62 -24.39 8.73
C ASN A 90 -1.65 -23.54 7.91
N LEU A 91 -0.48 -23.26 8.48
CA LEU A 91 0.54 -22.42 7.84
C LEU A 91 1.01 -23.00 6.50
N ALA A 92 1.16 -24.33 6.40
CA ALA A 92 1.63 -24.96 5.16
C ALA A 92 0.65 -24.75 4.00
N ASP A 93 -0.65 -24.83 4.28
CA ASP A 93 -1.70 -24.60 3.27
C ASP A 93 -1.75 -23.13 2.86
N VAL A 94 -1.59 -22.21 3.81
CA VAL A 94 -1.52 -20.76 3.53
C VAL A 94 -0.31 -20.42 2.67
N VAL A 95 0.87 -20.94 3.00
CA VAL A 95 2.10 -20.70 2.24
C VAL A 95 1.99 -21.29 0.83
N ARG A 96 1.43 -22.49 0.69
CA ARG A 96 1.16 -23.09 -0.62
C ARG A 96 0.22 -22.22 -1.44
N ALA A 97 -0.93 -21.87 -0.89
CA ALA A 97 -1.92 -21.02 -1.57
C ALA A 97 -1.34 -19.65 -1.94
N LEU A 98 -0.45 -19.09 -1.12
CA LEU A 98 0.25 -17.84 -1.44
C LEU A 98 1.23 -18.03 -2.61
N HIS A 99 2.00 -19.11 -2.64
CA HIS A 99 2.89 -19.41 -3.77
C HIS A 99 2.12 -19.68 -5.06
N ASP A 100 1.02 -20.43 -4.98
CA ASP A 100 0.14 -20.68 -6.12
C ASP A 100 -0.45 -19.36 -6.63
N PHE A 101 -0.95 -18.51 -5.72
CA PHE A 101 -1.43 -17.17 -6.05
C PHE A 101 -0.36 -16.32 -6.73
N LEU A 102 0.86 -16.30 -6.20
CA LEU A 102 1.97 -15.54 -6.79
C LEU A 102 2.37 -16.09 -8.15
N ALA A 103 2.36 -17.41 -8.33
CA ALA A 103 2.68 -18.04 -9.61
C ALA A 103 1.60 -17.73 -10.68
N GLU A 104 0.32 -17.84 -10.31
CA GLU A 104 -0.82 -17.52 -11.19
C GLU A 104 -0.85 -16.04 -11.59
N ASN A 105 -0.44 -15.16 -10.67
CA ASN A 105 -0.44 -13.72 -10.89
C ASN A 105 0.94 -13.17 -11.26
N ALA A 106 1.96 -14.02 -11.44
CA ALA A 106 3.33 -13.61 -11.71
C ALA A 106 3.41 -12.69 -12.94
N LEU A 107 2.69 -13.03 -14.01
CA LEU A 107 2.62 -12.23 -15.23
C LEU A 107 2.02 -10.84 -14.96
N ARG A 108 0.91 -10.74 -14.22
CA ARG A 108 0.27 -9.45 -13.89
C ARG A 108 1.14 -8.60 -12.96
N LEU A 109 1.74 -9.23 -11.94
CA LEU A 109 2.63 -8.57 -11.00
C LEU A 109 3.92 -8.10 -11.70
N SER A 110 4.44 -8.87 -12.67
CA SER A 110 5.59 -8.48 -13.49
C SER A 110 5.23 -7.41 -14.53
N GLN A 111 3.99 -7.36 -15.01
CA GLN A 111 3.52 -6.32 -15.91
C GLN A 111 3.41 -4.98 -15.21
N ASP A 112 2.98 -4.94 -13.95
CA ASP A 112 2.97 -3.70 -13.14
C ASP A 112 4.39 -3.17 -12.90
N GLU A 113 5.37 -4.07 -12.68
CA GLU A 113 6.78 -3.69 -12.53
C GLU A 113 7.41 -3.27 -13.88
N ALA A 114 7.10 -3.96 -14.99
CA ALA A 114 7.55 -3.60 -16.33
C ALA A 114 6.89 -2.32 -16.87
N LEU A 115 5.65 -2.03 -16.48
CA LEU A 115 4.94 -0.78 -16.77
C LEU A 115 5.65 0.44 -16.15
N LEU A 116 6.21 0.25 -14.95
CA LEU A 116 7.02 1.24 -14.23
C LEU A 116 8.49 1.25 -14.69
N ALA A 117 9.04 0.10 -15.11
CA ALA A 117 10.46 -0.05 -15.47
C ALA A 117 10.80 0.27 -16.93
N GLY A 118 9.82 0.62 -17.77
CA GLY A 118 10.08 1.28 -19.05
C GLY A 118 10.48 0.38 -20.22
N ASP A 119 10.42 -0.95 -20.08
CA ASP A 119 10.83 -1.87 -21.15
C ASP A 119 9.64 -2.70 -21.65
N GLY A 120 9.13 -2.38 -22.86
CA GLY A 120 8.55 -3.43 -23.72
C GLY A 120 7.20 -3.24 -24.41
N SER A 121 6.35 -2.24 -24.14
CA SER A 121 5.24 -1.94 -25.07
C SER A 121 4.73 -0.49 -24.97
N SER A 122 5.06 0.31 -25.97
CA SER A 122 4.48 1.63 -26.23
C SER A 122 3.07 1.47 -26.80
N SER A 123 2.10 1.17 -25.94
CA SER A 123 0.70 1.36 -26.32
C SER A 123 0.37 2.86 -26.17
N PRO A 124 -0.27 3.52 -27.17
CA PRO A 124 -0.63 4.94 -27.10
C PRO A 124 -1.44 5.33 -25.85
N ALA A 125 -2.20 4.40 -25.27
CA ALA A 125 -2.93 4.62 -24.03
C ALA A 125 -2.00 4.67 -22.79
N LEU A 126 -0.89 3.95 -22.81
CA LEU A 126 0.10 3.94 -21.73
C LEU A 126 1.00 5.18 -21.77
N GLU A 127 1.26 5.73 -22.95
CA GLU A 127 1.96 7.01 -23.12
C GLU A 127 1.13 8.16 -22.53
N ARG A 128 -0.16 8.25 -22.88
CA ARG A 128 -1.07 9.24 -22.27
C ARG A 128 -1.13 9.13 -20.75
N TYR A 129 -1.21 7.91 -20.21
CA TYR A 129 -1.21 7.71 -18.76
C TYR A 129 0.09 8.16 -18.09
N ARG A 130 1.25 7.95 -18.74
CA ARG A 130 2.55 8.43 -18.26
C ARG A 130 2.65 9.96 -18.32
N GLU A 131 2.15 10.56 -19.39
CA GLU A 131 2.07 12.01 -19.56
C GLU A 131 1.17 12.64 -18.47
N GLU A 132 -0.03 12.11 -18.27
CA GLU A 132 -0.94 12.57 -17.22
C GLU A 132 -0.33 12.45 -15.82
N ARG A 133 0.36 11.33 -15.52
CA ARG A 133 1.07 11.21 -14.23
C ARG A 133 2.26 12.15 -14.09
N ALA A 134 3.00 12.40 -15.17
CA ALA A 134 4.09 13.37 -15.16
C ALA A 134 3.56 14.79 -14.94
N LEU A 135 2.41 15.14 -15.52
CA LEU A 135 1.73 16.41 -15.30
C LEU A 135 1.26 16.55 -13.84
N LEU A 136 0.66 15.51 -13.26
CA LEU A 136 0.28 15.52 -11.84
C LEU A 136 1.50 15.67 -10.91
N ALA A 137 2.57 14.93 -11.17
CA ALA A 137 3.81 15.06 -10.39
C ALA A 137 4.45 16.45 -10.54
N ARG A 138 4.29 17.09 -11.70
CA ARG A 138 4.73 18.46 -11.94
C ARG A 138 3.87 19.46 -11.16
N LEU A 139 2.54 19.30 -11.13
CA LEU A 139 1.65 20.14 -10.34
C LEU A 139 1.95 20.02 -8.84
N ASP A 140 2.12 18.81 -8.33
CA ASP A 140 2.50 18.57 -6.93
C ASP A 140 3.83 19.23 -6.57
N ARG A 141 4.80 19.23 -7.49
CA ARG A 141 6.07 19.92 -7.30
C ARG A 141 5.88 21.43 -7.27
N LEU A 142 5.12 22.00 -8.20
CA LEU A 142 4.86 23.43 -8.27
C LEU A 142 4.04 23.93 -7.06
N GLU A 143 3.16 23.11 -6.52
CA GLU A 143 2.45 23.38 -5.27
C GLU A 143 3.42 23.45 -4.08
N ARG A 144 4.35 22.50 -3.95
CA ARG A 144 5.37 22.50 -2.88
C ARG A 144 6.40 23.62 -3.03
N GLU A 145 6.68 24.04 -4.25
CA GLU A 145 7.52 25.20 -4.54
C GLU A 145 6.77 26.54 -4.38
N GLU A 146 5.50 26.50 -3.94
CA GLU A 146 4.64 27.68 -3.71
C GLU A 146 4.43 28.53 -4.98
N GLN A 147 4.55 27.92 -6.16
CA GLN A 147 4.36 28.59 -7.45
C GLN A 147 2.91 28.57 -7.94
N LEU A 148 2.03 27.84 -7.25
CA LEU A 148 0.60 27.76 -7.56
C LEU A 148 -0.22 28.50 -6.50
N VAL A 149 -1.23 29.23 -6.95
CA VAL A 149 -2.19 29.89 -6.06
C VAL A 149 -3.56 29.22 -6.19
N ALA A 150 -4.17 28.87 -5.07
CA ALA A 150 -5.50 28.28 -5.06
C ALA A 150 -6.54 29.27 -5.60
N ARG A 151 -7.16 28.93 -6.73
CA ARG A 151 -8.11 29.79 -7.45
C ARG A 151 -9.25 30.30 -6.56
N ASP A 152 -9.77 29.45 -5.68
CA ASP A 152 -10.87 29.82 -4.77
C ASP A 152 -10.44 30.87 -3.75
N GLN A 153 -9.21 30.78 -3.23
CA GLN A 153 -8.66 31.77 -2.29
C GLN A 153 -8.46 33.12 -2.98
N VAL A 154 -7.97 33.12 -4.23
CA VAL A 154 -7.85 34.35 -5.04
C VAL A 154 -9.22 34.97 -5.28
N ARG A 155 -10.21 34.16 -5.68
CA ARG A 155 -11.58 34.64 -5.93
C ARG A 155 -12.19 35.27 -4.67
N GLU A 156 -12.06 34.61 -3.53
CA GLU A 156 -12.58 35.11 -2.26
C GLU A 156 -11.86 36.40 -1.83
N GLY A 157 -10.53 36.46 -1.98
CA GLY A 157 -9.72 37.64 -1.71
C GLY A 157 -10.15 38.83 -2.57
N LEU A 158 -10.26 38.63 -3.88
CA LEU A 158 -10.70 39.67 -4.83
C LEU A 158 -12.13 40.14 -4.54
N ALA A 159 -13.05 39.24 -4.16
CA ALA A 159 -14.41 39.62 -3.80
C ALA A 159 -14.45 40.56 -2.58
N ARG A 160 -13.62 40.29 -1.55
CA ARG A 160 -13.49 41.18 -0.40
C ARG A 160 -12.93 42.55 -0.77
N ILE A 161 -11.87 42.57 -1.59
CA ILE A 161 -11.25 43.81 -2.07
C ILE A 161 -12.27 44.64 -2.87
N ALA A 162 -13.04 44.01 -3.76
CA ALA A 162 -14.09 44.68 -4.52
C ALA A 162 -15.17 45.30 -3.62
N GLY A 163 -15.53 44.62 -2.52
CA GLY A 163 -16.44 45.18 -1.51
C GLY A 163 -15.89 46.45 -0.86
N LEU A 164 -14.61 46.43 -0.44
CA LEU A 164 -13.95 47.59 0.16
C LEU A 164 -13.87 48.78 -0.81
N LEU A 165 -13.51 48.53 -2.06
CA LEU A 165 -13.43 49.56 -3.10
C LEU A 165 -14.79 50.19 -3.39
N ARG A 166 -15.86 49.39 -3.44
CA ARG A 166 -17.23 49.90 -3.60
C ARG A 166 -17.60 50.84 -2.46
N THR A 167 -17.40 50.43 -1.21
CA THR A 167 -17.68 51.26 -0.04
C THR A 167 -16.84 52.55 0.00
N ALA A 168 -15.59 52.49 -0.47
CA ALA A 168 -14.75 53.68 -0.62
C ALA A 168 -15.32 54.65 -1.67
N GLY A 169 -15.76 54.15 -2.82
CA GLY A 169 -16.41 54.96 -3.86
C GLY A 169 -17.68 55.64 -3.38
N GLU A 170 -18.58 54.91 -2.71
CA GLU A 170 -19.80 55.47 -2.10
C GLU A 170 -19.47 56.56 -1.05
N THR A 171 -18.39 56.36 -0.29
CA THR A 171 -17.94 57.34 0.71
C THR A 171 -17.38 58.60 0.05
N LEU A 172 -16.58 58.45 -0.99
CA LEU A 172 -16.05 59.58 -1.76
C LEU A 172 -17.16 60.39 -2.40
N GLU A 173 -18.13 59.73 -3.04
CA GLU A 173 -19.28 60.39 -3.66
C GLU A 173 -20.08 61.20 -2.63
N ARG A 174 -20.34 60.61 -1.46
CA ARG A 174 -21.10 61.28 -0.39
C ARG A 174 -20.36 62.46 0.22
N CYS A 175 -19.05 62.36 0.41
CA CYS A 175 -18.26 63.39 1.10
C CYS A 175 -17.76 64.50 0.17
N HIS A 176 -17.51 64.17 -1.10
CA HIS A 176 -16.78 65.03 -2.04
C HIS A 176 -17.48 65.20 -3.40
N GLY A 177 -18.65 64.58 -3.59
CA GLY A 177 -19.42 64.67 -4.83
C GLY A 177 -18.99 63.65 -5.88
N ALA A 178 -19.74 63.60 -6.98
CA ALA A 178 -19.58 62.60 -8.05
C ALA A 178 -18.19 62.65 -8.71
N GLU A 179 -17.63 63.84 -8.92
CA GLU A 179 -16.31 64.01 -9.57
C GLU A 179 -15.19 63.27 -8.81
N ALA A 180 -15.27 63.22 -7.47
CA ALA A 180 -14.29 62.50 -6.67
C ALA A 180 -14.42 60.97 -6.79
N ALA A 181 -15.64 60.46 -7.00
CA ALA A 181 -15.89 59.04 -7.25
C ALA A 181 -15.50 58.64 -8.68
N ASP A 182 -15.60 59.55 -9.64
CA ASP A 182 -15.19 59.32 -11.03
C ASP A 182 -13.68 59.06 -11.14
N VAL A 183 -12.85 59.79 -10.38
CA VAL A 183 -11.39 59.54 -10.31
C VAL A 183 -11.07 58.11 -9.86
N LEU A 184 -11.81 57.57 -8.88
CA LEU A 184 -11.63 56.19 -8.45
C LEU A 184 -12.06 55.21 -9.55
N ARG A 185 -13.16 55.48 -10.26
CA ARG A 185 -13.64 54.62 -11.34
C ARG A 185 -12.64 54.56 -12.50
N GLU A 186 -12.11 55.70 -12.93
CA GLU A 186 -11.06 55.77 -13.95
C GLU A 186 -9.82 54.98 -13.55
N ALA A 187 -9.39 55.08 -12.29
CA ALA A 187 -8.27 54.31 -11.77
C ALA A 187 -8.53 52.79 -11.77
N LEU A 188 -9.76 52.36 -11.48
CA LEU A 188 -10.15 50.94 -11.55
C LEU A 188 -10.17 50.43 -12.99
N GLU A 189 -10.64 51.23 -13.95
CA GLU A 189 -10.62 50.89 -15.38
C GLU A 189 -9.19 50.79 -15.93
N GLU A 190 -8.27 51.65 -15.49
CA GLU A 190 -6.85 51.53 -15.83
C GLU A 190 -6.23 50.27 -15.20
N ALA A 191 -6.57 49.96 -13.95
CA ALA A 191 -6.12 48.74 -13.28
C ALA A 191 -6.63 47.48 -14.00
N GLU A 192 -7.89 47.46 -14.46
CA GLU A 192 -8.44 46.36 -15.25
C GLU A 192 -7.70 46.17 -16.57
N ARG A 193 -7.38 47.27 -17.27
CA ARG A 193 -6.59 47.23 -18.51
C ARG A 193 -5.18 46.69 -18.27
N GLU A 194 -4.51 47.09 -17.18
CA GLU A 194 -3.20 46.58 -16.80
C GLU A 194 -3.26 45.08 -16.46
N ILE A 195 -4.25 44.65 -15.66
CA ILE A 195 -4.45 43.23 -15.33
C ILE A 195 -4.70 42.41 -16.59
N THR A 196 -5.55 42.89 -17.48
CA THR A 196 -5.84 42.21 -18.75
C THR A 196 -4.60 42.12 -19.63
N ARG A 197 -3.76 43.16 -19.68
CA ARG A 197 -2.49 43.14 -20.41
C ARG A 197 -1.50 42.14 -19.83
N GLN A 198 -1.45 42.00 -18.50
CA GLN A 198 -0.50 41.10 -17.83
C GLN A 198 -0.95 39.64 -17.81
N PHE A 199 -2.27 39.38 -17.77
CA PHE A 199 -2.82 38.05 -17.50
C PHE A 199 -3.84 37.55 -18.54
N GLY A 200 -4.22 38.34 -19.54
CA GLY A 200 -5.32 38.05 -20.46
C GLY A 200 -4.97 37.23 -21.71
N GLU A 201 -3.69 37.01 -22.05
CA GLU A 201 -3.29 36.39 -23.33
C GLU A 201 -3.27 34.84 -23.34
N ALA A 202 -3.84 34.13 -22.36
CA ALA A 202 -3.60 32.69 -22.18
C ALA A 202 -4.80 31.73 -22.42
N THR A 203 -5.86 32.10 -23.16
CA THR A 203 -7.08 31.25 -23.23
C THR A 203 -7.67 30.90 -24.60
N ASP A 204 -6.98 31.08 -25.74
CA ASP A 204 -7.61 30.80 -27.05
C ASP A 204 -7.08 29.57 -27.83
N ASP A 205 -6.11 28.79 -27.33
CA ASP A 205 -5.49 27.70 -28.14
C ASP A 205 -5.83 26.24 -27.77
N ASP A 206 -6.65 25.97 -26.74
CA ASP A 206 -6.90 24.59 -26.26
C ASP A 206 -8.29 23.98 -26.59
N ASP A 207 -9.02 24.52 -27.58
CA ASP A 207 -10.28 23.91 -28.05
C ASP A 207 -10.30 23.65 -29.57
N ASN A 208 -9.25 22.98 -30.08
CA ASN A 208 -9.34 22.33 -31.39
C ASN A 208 -8.45 21.07 -31.49
N GLY A 209 -8.96 19.95 -30.96
CA GLY A 209 -8.34 18.64 -31.10
C GLY A 209 -9.36 17.51 -30.89
N SER A 210 -10.07 17.18 -31.97
CA SER A 210 -10.96 16.01 -32.09
C SER A 210 -10.25 14.68 -31.83
#